data_AF-A0A158PBA9-F1
#
_entry.id   AF-A0A158PBA9-F1
#
_cell.length_a   1.000
_cell.length_b   1.000
_cell.length_c   1.000
_cell.angle_alpha   90.00
_cell.angle_beta   90.00
_cell.angle_gamma   90.00
#
_symmetry.space_group_name_H-M   'P 1'
#
loop_
_entity.id
_entity.type
_entity.pdbx_description
1 polymer ?
#
loop_
_entity_poly.entity_id
_entity_poly.type
_entity_poly.pdbx_seq_one_letter_code
_entity_poly.pdbx_strand_id
1 'polypeptide(L)'
;MSENSEYLNSNPENKNLYTKLKNIEASSVDRTCSDPGFETVAAEYLKVFDDVITTVEEKPSDVQPACDRLAAIGRMHRAKASNIPNKAFEEMEEPFIHMVKEILQDRFNDKAEGLFRKFFQFCLKYLLEGFNS
;
A
#
# COMPACT_ATOMS: atom_id res chain seq x y z
N MET A 1 6.15 7.35 -6.26
CA MET A 1 5.00 8.27 -6.07
C MET A 1 3.86 8.07 -7.08
N SER A 2 3.95 7.14 -8.06
CA SER A 2 2.86 6.83 -9.00
C SER A 2 1.73 5.95 -8.44
N GLU A 3 2.02 5.12 -7.43
CA GLU A 3 1.09 4.14 -6.85
C GLU A 3 -0.17 4.81 -6.24
N ASN A 4 0.03 5.83 -5.40
CA ASN A 4 -1.06 6.51 -4.71
C ASN A 4 -1.89 7.39 -5.66
N SER A 5 -1.28 7.91 -6.74
CA SER A 5 -2.00 8.67 -7.75
C SER A 5 -2.84 7.76 -8.64
N GLU A 6 -2.32 6.61 -9.07
CA GLU A 6 -3.10 5.62 -9.82
C GLU A 6 -4.25 5.02 -9.01
N TYR A 7 -4.01 4.68 -7.74
CA TYR A 7 -5.06 4.19 -6.86
C TYR A 7 -6.17 5.22 -6.65
N LEU A 8 -5.82 6.49 -6.37
CA LEU A 8 -6.81 7.56 -6.20
C LEU A 8 -7.52 7.92 -7.51
N ASN A 9 -6.83 7.90 -8.66
CA ASN A 9 -7.46 8.15 -9.95
C ASN A 9 -8.47 7.05 -10.31
N SER A 10 -8.19 5.80 -9.92
CA SER A 10 -9.07 4.65 -10.15
C SER A 10 -10.21 4.55 -9.15
N ASN A 11 -10.02 5.12 -7.94
CA ASN A 11 -10.98 5.08 -6.83
C ASN A 11 -11.10 6.47 -6.16
N PRO A 12 -11.59 7.50 -6.87
CA PRO A 12 -11.57 8.89 -6.39
C PRO A 12 -12.39 9.11 -5.13
N GLU A 13 -13.42 8.30 -4.88
CA GLU A 13 -14.23 8.30 -3.67
C GLU A 13 -13.41 7.96 -2.41
N ASN A 14 -12.34 7.18 -2.55
CA ASN A 14 -11.47 6.80 -1.44
C ASN A 14 -10.67 7.98 -0.87
N LYS A 15 -10.58 9.11 -1.59
CA LYS A 15 -10.07 10.39 -1.05
C LYS A 15 -10.73 10.75 0.28
N ASN A 16 -12.04 10.51 0.41
CA ASN A 16 -12.82 10.88 1.58
C ASN A 16 -12.46 10.07 2.85
N LEU A 17 -11.73 8.97 2.69
CA LEU A 17 -11.21 8.17 3.80
C LEU A 17 -10.00 8.85 4.48
N TYR A 18 -9.37 9.82 3.81
CA TYR A 18 -8.16 10.48 4.27
C TYR A 18 -8.38 11.98 4.45
N THR A 19 -8.47 12.43 5.70
CA THR A 19 -8.63 13.86 6.04
C THR A 19 -7.48 14.73 5.51
N LYS A 20 -6.28 14.15 5.37
CA LYS A 20 -5.09 14.81 4.81
C LYS A 20 -5.21 15.13 3.32
N LEU A 21 -6.05 14.40 2.58
CA LEU A 21 -6.21 14.54 1.12
C LEU A 21 -7.24 15.59 0.73
N LYS A 22 -7.76 16.40 1.66
CA LYS A 22 -8.84 17.37 1.39
C LYS A 22 -8.54 18.36 0.25
N ASN A 23 -7.26 18.69 0.01
CA ASN A 23 -6.82 19.72 -0.94
C ASN A 23 -6.50 19.20 -2.35
N ILE A 24 -6.53 17.88 -2.58
CA ILE A 24 -6.16 17.31 -3.89
C ILE A 24 -7.38 16.93 -4.72
N GLU A 25 -7.34 17.11 -6.02
CA GLU A 25 -8.34 16.54 -6.93
C GLU A 25 -7.94 15.10 -7.27
N ALA A 26 -8.65 14.13 -6.67
CA ALA A 26 -8.24 12.72 -6.69
C ALA A 26 -8.19 12.10 -8.08
N SER A 27 -9.00 12.61 -9.03
CA SER A 27 -9.04 12.14 -10.42
C SER A 27 -7.99 12.78 -11.33
N SER A 28 -7.15 13.67 -10.81
CA SER A 28 -6.12 14.37 -11.57
C SER A 28 -4.78 14.37 -10.85
N VAL A 29 -4.58 13.48 -9.87
CA VAL A 29 -3.28 13.36 -9.20
C VAL A 29 -2.33 12.70 -10.19
N ASP A 30 -1.17 13.31 -10.41
CA ASP A 30 -0.12 12.74 -11.23
C ASP A 30 1.24 12.78 -10.51
N ARG A 31 2.30 12.44 -11.24
CA ARG A 31 3.68 12.37 -10.71
C ARG A 31 4.23 13.75 -10.29
N THR A 32 3.55 14.84 -10.63
CA THR A 32 3.92 16.23 -10.30
C THR A 32 3.16 16.75 -9.07
N CYS A 33 2.25 15.96 -8.49
CA CYS A 33 1.55 16.33 -7.27
C CYS A 33 2.54 16.44 -6.09
N SER A 34 2.70 17.67 -5.60
CA SER A 34 3.53 18.02 -4.45
C SER A 34 2.69 18.49 -3.26
N ASP A 35 1.43 18.06 -3.18
CA ASP A 35 0.59 18.38 -2.01
C ASP A 35 1.16 17.68 -0.77
N PRO A 36 1.45 18.41 0.33
CA PRO A 36 2.07 17.82 1.51
C PRO A 36 1.22 16.72 2.15
N GLY A 37 -0.10 16.82 2.06
CA GLY A 37 -1.02 15.81 2.56
C GLY A 37 -0.92 14.51 1.76
N PHE A 38 -0.89 14.63 0.43
CA PHE A 38 -0.66 13.50 -0.47
C PHE A 38 0.71 12.85 -0.26
N GLU A 39 1.79 13.64 -0.20
CA GLU A 39 3.13 13.11 0.06
C GLU A 39 3.22 12.38 1.40
N THR A 40 2.58 12.93 2.44
CA THR A 40 2.53 12.29 3.76
C THR A 40 1.83 10.94 3.70
N VAL A 41 0.64 10.87 3.09
CA VAL A 41 -0.10 9.61 2.95
C VAL A 41 0.72 8.62 2.12
N ALA A 42 1.29 9.05 1.01
CA ALA A 42 2.10 8.19 0.16
C ALA A 42 3.34 7.61 0.88
N ALA A 43 4.01 8.43 1.70
CA ALA A 43 5.13 8.00 2.52
C ALA A 43 4.69 7.00 3.60
N GLU A 44 3.53 7.21 4.24
CA GLU A 44 2.97 6.28 5.24
C GLU A 44 2.72 4.89 4.62
N TYR A 45 2.22 4.83 3.38
CA TYR A 45 2.04 3.57 2.64
C TYR A 45 3.35 2.85 2.36
N LEU A 46 4.33 3.53 1.76
CA LEU A 46 5.63 2.93 1.44
C LEU A 46 6.39 2.47 2.69
N LYS A 47 6.25 3.22 3.79
CA LYS A 47 6.85 2.89 5.07
C LYS A 47 6.39 1.53 5.59
N VAL A 48 5.12 1.14 5.36
CA VAL A 48 4.64 -0.20 5.76
C VAL A 48 5.44 -1.31 5.07
N PHE A 49 5.67 -1.20 3.77
CA PHE A 49 6.42 -2.21 3.01
C PHE A 49 7.89 -2.25 3.43
N ASP A 50 8.52 -1.07 3.57
CA ASP A 50 9.91 -0.94 4.03
C ASP A 50 10.13 -1.56 5.42
N ASP A 51 9.22 -1.27 6.34
CA ASP A 51 9.21 -1.82 7.68
C ASP A 51 9.06 -3.35 7.70
N VAL A 52 8.20 -3.90 6.85
CA VAL A 52 8.00 -5.35 6.71
C VAL A 52 9.25 -6.00 6.14
N ILE A 53 9.84 -5.44 5.09
CA ILE A 53 11.08 -5.92 4.48
C ILE A 53 12.21 -5.91 5.52
N THR A 54 12.41 -4.78 6.20
CA THR A 54 13.44 -4.63 7.25
C THR A 54 13.28 -5.68 8.33
N THR A 55 12.06 -5.89 8.82
CA THR A 55 11.78 -6.88 9.87
C THR A 55 12.13 -8.30 9.42
N VAL A 56 11.80 -8.65 8.16
CA VAL A 56 12.12 -9.97 7.59
C VAL A 56 13.63 -10.11 7.35
N GLU A 57 14.31 -9.06 6.91
CA GLU A 57 15.76 -9.07 6.68
C GLU A 57 16.56 -9.21 7.98
N GLU A 58 16.14 -8.53 9.05
CA GLU A 58 16.79 -8.61 10.36
C GLU A 58 16.71 -10.01 10.98
N LYS A 59 15.60 -10.72 10.76
CA LYS A 59 15.40 -12.07 11.30
C LYS A 59 14.61 -12.99 10.35
N PRO A 60 15.25 -13.50 9.27
CA PRO A 60 14.55 -14.25 8.23
C PRO A 60 13.90 -15.55 8.70
N SER A 61 14.37 -16.12 9.82
CA SER A 61 13.82 -17.33 10.42
C SER A 61 12.58 -17.08 11.30
N ASP A 62 12.22 -15.83 11.55
CA ASP A 62 11.10 -15.43 12.41
C ASP A 62 10.38 -14.23 11.82
N VAL A 63 9.42 -14.53 10.95
CA VAL A 63 8.59 -13.52 10.27
C VAL A 63 7.39 -13.06 11.10
N GLN A 64 7.18 -13.62 12.30
CA GLN A 64 6.02 -13.33 13.13
C GLN A 64 5.88 -11.82 13.47
N PRO A 65 6.95 -11.08 13.77
CA PRO A 65 6.84 -9.65 14.04
C PRO A 65 6.31 -8.84 12.84
N ALA A 66 6.65 -9.25 11.60
CA ALA A 66 6.12 -8.64 10.39
C ALA A 66 4.63 -8.94 10.22
N CYS A 67 4.22 -10.19 10.48
CA CYS A 67 2.81 -10.60 10.48
C CYS A 67 1.98 -9.82 11.50
N ASP A 68 2.47 -9.70 12.74
CA ASP A 68 1.79 -8.99 13.83
C ASP A 68 1.61 -7.50 13.51
N ARG A 69 2.63 -6.89 12.87
CA ARG A 69 2.58 -5.51 12.41
C ARG A 69 1.51 -5.29 11.36
N LEU A 70 1.45 -6.15 10.34
CA LEU A 70 0.42 -6.10 9.29
C LEU A 70 -0.98 -6.26 9.90
N ALA A 71 -1.15 -7.22 10.81
CA ALA A 71 -2.43 -7.42 11.50
C ALA A 71 -2.82 -6.21 12.37
N ALA A 72 -1.86 -5.55 13.02
CA ALA A 72 -2.12 -4.32 13.77
C ALA A 72 -2.59 -3.17 12.86
N ILE A 73 -2.02 -3.04 11.66
CA ILE A 73 -2.44 -2.07 10.65
C ILE A 73 -3.86 -2.39 10.16
N GLY A 74 -4.18 -3.66 9.91
CA GLY A 74 -5.53 -4.11 9.58
C GLY A 74 -6.56 -3.70 10.64
N ARG A 75 -6.28 -4.00 11.92
CA ARG A 75 -7.13 -3.60 13.05
C ARG A 75 -7.29 -2.08 13.15
N MET A 76 -6.23 -1.32 12.88
CA MET A 76 -6.29 0.15 12.86
C MET A 76 -7.24 0.64 11.76
N HIS A 77 -7.17 0.09 10.56
CA HIS A 77 -8.08 0.46 9.46
C HIS A 77 -9.52 0.12 9.82
N ARG A 78 -9.77 -1.06 10.41
CA ARG A 78 -11.11 -1.44 10.88
C ARG A 78 -11.68 -0.44 11.89
N ALA A 79 -10.86 0.03 12.82
CA ALA A 79 -11.26 0.98 13.86
C ALA A 79 -11.49 2.41 13.34
N LYS A 80 -10.72 2.86 12.35
CA LYS A 80 -10.73 4.26 11.87
C LYS A 80 -11.51 4.46 10.57
N ALA A 81 -11.74 3.39 9.81
CA ALA A 81 -12.33 3.43 8.48
C ALA A 81 -13.11 2.13 8.22
N SER A 82 -14.07 1.83 9.09
CA SER A 82 -14.90 0.60 9.05
C SER A 82 -15.70 0.40 7.76
N ASN A 83 -15.80 1.44 6.94
CA ASN A 83 -16.57 1.46 5.70
C ASN A 83 -15.71 1.10 4.48
N ILE A 84 -14.40 0.87 4.66
CA ILE A 84 -13.52 0.41 3.58
C ILE A 84 -13.92 -1.01 3.21
N PRO A 85 -14.29 -1.28 1.93
CA PRO A 85 -14.52 -2.64 1.47
C PRO A 85 -13.22 -3.46 1.54
N ASN A 86 -13.28 -4.74 1.91
CA ASN A 86 -12.10 -5.62 1.90
C ASN A 86 -11.35 -5.57 0.55
N LYS A 87 -12.11 -5.49 -0.54
CA LYS A 87 -11.61 -5.40 -1.91
C LYS A 87 -10.71 -4.17 -2.16
N ALA A 88 -10.89 -3.09 -1.40
CA ALA A 88 -10.06 -1.90 -1.56
C ALA A 88 -8.58 -2.18 -1.26
N PHE A 89 -8.28 -3.13 -0.35
CA PHE A 89 -6.89 -3.54 -0.09
C PHE A 89 -6.32 -4.39 -1.23
N GLU A 90 -7.14 -5.21 -1.87
CA GLU A 90 -6.77 -6.02 -3.05
C GLU A 90 -6.49 -5.14 -4.27
N GLU A 91 -7.28 -4.08 -4.45
CA GLU A 91 -7.16 -3.11 -5.56
C GLU A 91 -5.85 -2.31 -5.53
N MET A 92 -5.07 -2.38 -4.45
CA MET A 92 -3.74 -1.76 -4.36
C MET A 92 -2.63 -2.60 -5.01
N GLU A 93 -2.87 -3.87 -5.36
CA GLU A 93 -1.83 -4.73 -5.94
C GLU A 93 -1.32 -4.19 -7.29
N GLU A 94 -2.21 -3.87 -8.22
CA GLU A 94 -1.80 -3.40 -9.55
C GLU A 94 -1.06 -2.06 -9.51
N PRO A 95 -1.52 -1.03 -8.75
CA PRO A 95 -0.74 0.18 -8.52
C PRO A 95 0.65 -0.07 -7.93
N PHE A 96 0.77 -1.00 -6.96
CA PHE A 96 2.05 -1.38 -6.39
C PHE A 96 2.99 -2.00 -7.44
N ILE A 97 2.49 -2.94 -8.23
CA ILE A 97 3.26 -3.59 -9.30
C ILE A 97 3.65 -2.59 -10.39
N HIS A 98 2.75 -1.68 -10.77
CA HIS A 98 3.07 -0.62 -11.72
C HIS A 98 4.20 0.27 -11.22
N MET A 99 4.19 0.67 -9.94
CA MET A 99 5.28 1.45 -9.35
C MET A 99 6.61 0.69 -9.41
N VAL A 100 6.63 -0.58 -9.02
CA VAL A 100 7.85 -1.39 -9.06
C VAL A 100 8.39 -1.50 -10.49
N LYS A 101 7.50 -1.69 -11.47
CA LYS A 101 7.86 -1.69 -12.89
C LYS A 101 8.49 -0.37 -13.34
N GLU A 102 7.92 0.77 -12.95
CA GLU A 102 8.47 2.08 -13.28
C GLU A 102 9.85 2.34 -12.63
N ILE A 103 10.09 1.83 -11.42
CA ILE A 103 11.37 1.96 -10.72
C ILE A 103 12.44 1.05 -11.33
N LEU A 104 12.09 -0.20 -11.60
CA LEU A 104 13.04 -1.19 -12.10
C LEU A 104 13.26 -1.11 -13.62
N GLN A 105 12.31 -0.51 -14.35
CA GLN A 105 12.36 -0.33 -15.80
C GLN A 105 12.72 -1.63 -16.53
N ASP A 106 13.84 -1.66 -17.25
CA ASP A 106 14.35 -2.80 -18.00
C ASP A 106 14.69 -4.02 -17.13
N ARG A 107 14.87 -3.81 -15.82
CA ARG A 107 15.11 -4.90 -14.84
C ARG A 107 13.81 -5.57 -14.38
N PHE A 108 12.65 -5.03 -14.72
CA PHE A 108 11.36 -5.65 -14.41
C PHE A 108 11.03 -6.75 -15.42
N ASN A 109 11.27 -8.00 -15.04
CA ASN A 109 10.93 -9.19 -15.82
C ASN A 109 9.91 -10.08 -15.07
N ASP A 110 9.42 -11.14 -15.71
CA ASP A 110 8.41 -12.06 -15.15
C ASP A 110 8.79 -12.61 -13.76
N LYS A 111 10.10 -12.81 -13.52
CA LYS A 111 10.59 -13.27 -12.22
C LYS A 111 10.48 -12.16 -11.17
N ALA A 112 10.84 -10.92 -11.51
CA ALA A 112 10.67 -9.77 -10.64
C ALA A 112 9.19 -9.56 -10.33
N GLU A 113 8.32 -9.55 -11.34
CA GLU A 113 6.87 -9.43 -11.15
C GLU A 113 6.34 -10.49 -10.19
N GLY A 114 6.66 -11.76 -10.44
CA GLY A 114 6.23 -12.86 -9.57
C GLY A 114 6.74 -12.75 -8.12
N LEU A 115 7.91 -12.17 -7.89
CA LEU A 115 8.43 -11.93 -6.53
C LEU A 115 7.67 -10.82 -5.82
N PHE A 116 7.45 -9.69 -6.49
CA PHE A 116 6.75 -8.54 -5.89
C PHE A 116 5.26 -8.82 -5.67
N ARG A 117 4.60 -9.57 -6.57
CA ARG A 117 3.22 -10.04 -6.34
C ARG A 117 3.13 -10.95 -5.12
N LYS A 118 4.06 -11.91 -4.97
CA LYS A 118 4.11 -12.77 -3.78
C LYS A 118 4.33 -11.98 -2.50
N PHE A 119 5.21 -10.98 -2.53
CA PHE A 119 5.44 -10.09 -1.40
C PHE A 119 4.18 -9.29 -1.04
N PHE A 120 3.51 -8.68 -2.02
CA PHE A 120 2.27 -7.96 -1.79
C PHE A 120 1.19 -8.88 -1.20
N GLN A 121 1.02 -10.08 -1.76
CA GLN A 121 0.06 -11.06 -1.29
C GLN A 121 0.35 -11.55 0.14
N PHE A 122 1.64 -11.65 0.52
CA PHE A 122 2.02 -11.87 1.92
C PHE A 122 1.54 -10.74 2.83
N CYS A 123 1.79 -9.48 2.44
CA CYS A 123 1.33 -8.31 3.20
C CYS A 123 -0.20 -8.26 3.32
N LEU A 124 -0.89 -8.45 2.20
CA LEU A 124 -2.35 -8.43 2.10
C LEU A 124 -2.99 -9.46 3.03
N LYS A 125 -2.48 -10.70 3.04
CA LYS A 125 -3.01 -11.78 3.89
C LYS A 125 -3.09 -11.35 5.36
N TYR A 126 -1.97 -10.94 5.95
CA TYR A 126 -1.93 -10.62 7.39
C TYR A 126 -2.63 -9.29 7.71
N LEU A 127 -2.64 -8.35 6.77
CA LEU A 127 -3.45 -7.14 6.89
C LEU A 127 -4.93 -7.49 6.98
N LEU A 128 -5.44 -8.35 6.07
CA LEU A 128 -6.84 -8.77 6.07
C LEU A 128 -7.19 -9.64 7.29
N GLU A 129 -6.28 -10.46 7.80
CA GLU A 129 -6.48 -11.18 9.06
C GLU A 129 -6.75 -10.20 10.21
N GLY A 130 -5.97 -9.11 10.30
CA GLY A 130 -6.20 -8.06 11.29
C GLY A 130 -7.44 -7.20 11.03
N PHE A 131 -7.79 -6.95 9.77
CA PHE A 131 -8.98 -6.17 9.43
C PHE A 131 -10.28 -6.91 9.75
N ASN A 132 -10.28 -8.23 9.58
CA ASN A 132 -11.45 -9.10 9.80
C ASN A 132 -11.54 -9.68 11.22
N SER A 133 -10.60 -9.36 12.12
CA SER A 133 -10.59 -9.81 13.53
C SER A 133 -11.47 -8.96 14.45
#